data_AF-A0A0K1Q2H1-F1
#
_entry.id   AF-A0A0K1Q2H1-F1
#
_cell.length_a   1.000
_cell.length_b   1.000
_cell.length_c   1.000
_cell.angle_alpha   90.00
_cell.angle_beta   90.00
_cell.angle_gamma   90.00
#
_symmetry.space_group_name_H-M   'P 1'
#
loop_
_entity.id
_entity.type
_entity.pdbx_description
1 polymer ?
#
loop_
_entity_poly.entity_id
_entity_poly.type
_entity_poly.pdbx_seq_one_letter_code
_entity_poly.pdbx_strand_id
1 'polypeptide(L)'
;MIGATATLVACSSGTTTSNGSTALQACSPLVGEDTPIALSNVFAAGRSTDGTIYVIDRANDYRAFVSDGSTLQRKKVAGSGEGLGWLVASISDGPKDFNLVVASPGGTATRMGLLEGKLTSKDIDANTAGETLTLVDPSAYASLAVHNLAPNVVVEVDATTDDGHHLVLMRPDVDWAEKDPRFFYGTPDNMVERVIMNMSRGSSIWLMVDIDGAVSDIVFPSPMLANNATPTMKSGGTTHTLTYRDSSLGKGLNYYCR
;
A
#
# COMPACT_ATOMS: atom_id res chain seq x y z
N MET A 1 68.16 -20.64 47.01
CA MET A 1 66.76 -20.21 46.97
C MET A 1 66.67 -18.97 46.09
N ILE A 2 66.22 -19.14 44.85
CA ILE A 2 65.85 -18.05 43.93
C ILE A 2 64.53 -18.53 43.32
N GLY A 3 63.43 -17.89 43.73
CA GLY A 3 62.09 -18.18 43.21
C GLY A 3 61.80 -17.26 42.04
N ALA A 4 61.54 -17.84 40.87
CA ALA A 4 61.06 -17.11 39.69
C ALA A 4 59.54 -17.27 39.61
N THR A 5 58.82 -16.17 39.83
CA THR A 5 57.37 -16.06 39.63
C THR A 5 57.07 -15.71 38.17
N ALA A 6 56.38 -16.61 37.47
CA ALA A 6 55.88 -16.37 36.13
C ALA A 6 54.50 -15.70 36.20
N THR A 7 54.39 -14.49 35.65
CA THR A 7 53.14 -13.74 35.53
C THR A 7 52.42 -14.16 34.24
N LEU A 8 51.25 -14.79 34.37
CA LEU A 8 50.37 -15.11 33.23
C LEU A 8 49.51 -13.88 32.91
N VAL A 9 49.65 -13.37 31.67
CA VAL A 9 48.78 -12.34 31.11
C VAL A 9 47.50 -13.00 30.61
N ALA A 10 46.37 -12.71 31.26
CA ALA A 10 45.06 -13.15 30.82
C ALA A 10 44.54 -12.23 29.70
N CYS A 11 44.44 -12.75 28.48
CA CYS A 11 43.70 -12.09 27.41
C CYS A 11 42.21 -12.14 27.73
N SER A 12 41.60 -11.00 28.04
CA SER A 12 40.15 -10.87 28.13
C SER A 12 39.56 -10.95 26.73
N SER A 13 38.88 -12.05 26.42
CA SER A 13 38.04 -12.17 25.22
C SER A 13 36.90 -11.15 25.31
N GLY A 14 37.07 -10.01 24.65
CA GLY A 14 36.00 -9.03 24.49
C GLY A 14 34.90 -9.64 23.64
N THR A 15 33.75 -9.90 24.26
CA THR A 15 32.52 -10.27 23.56
C THR A 15 32.12 -9.07 22.70
N THR A 16 32.47 -9.12 21.42
CA THR A 16 32.00 -8.16 20.43
C THR A 16 30.51 -8.43 20.27
N THR A 17 29.68 -7.59 20.87
CA THR A 17 28.27 -7.47 20.54
C THR A 17 28.20 -7.04 19.08
N SER A 18 28.05 -8.01 18.18
CA SER A 18 27.68 -7.76 16.80
C SER A 18 26.31 -7.11 16.83
N ASN A 19 26.28 -5.78 16.66
CA ASN A 19 25.05 -5.08 16.33
C ASN A 19 24.44 -5.81 15.13
N GLY A 20 23.28 -6.42 15.35
CA GLY A 20 22.65 -7.36 14.42
C GLY A 20 22.49 -6.73 13.04
N SER A 21 23.44 -7.03 12.15
CA SER A 21 23.27 -6.82 10.73
C SER A 21 22.24 -7.85 10.30
N THR A 22 21.00 -7.41 10.11
CA THR A 22 19.97 -8.26 9.49
C THR A 22 20.52 -8.65 8.11
N ALA A 23 20.70 -9.95 7.91
CA ALA A 23 21.23 -10.45 6.65
C ALA A 23 20.23 -10.13 5.53
N LEU A 24 20.72 -9.54 4.44
CA LEU A 24 19.91 -9.27 3.26
C LEU A 24 19.45 -10.58 2.63
N GLN A 25 18.16 -10.68 2.29
CA GLN A 25 17.57 -11.87 1.67
C GLN A 25 17.01 -11.54 0.29
N ALA A 26 17.28 -12.39 -0.70
CA ALA A 26 16.67 -12.29 -2.02
C ALA A 26 15.14 -12.34 -1.93
N CYS A 27 14.46 -11.43 -2.63
CA CYS A 27 13.01 -11.27 -2.54
C CYS A 27 12.38 -10.86 -3.88
N SER A 28 11.05 -10.88 -3.94
CA SER A 28 10.26 -10.48 -5.12
C SER A 28 9.30 -9.35 -4.75
N PRO A 29 9.79 -8.12 -4.57
CA PRO A 29 8.99 -7.05 -3.99
C PRO A 29 7.90 -6.50 -4.94
N LEU A 30 7.93 -6.95 -6.20
CA LEU A 30 6.86 -6.69 -7.19
C LEU A 30 5.67 -7.64 -7.04
N VAL A 31 5.82 -8.71 -6.26
CA VAL A 31 4.71 -9.60 -5.88
C VAL A 31 4.27 -9.17 -4.49
N GLY A 32 3.04 -8.68 -4.37
CA GLY A 32 2.51 -8.34 -3.07
C GLY A 32 2.22 -9.59 -2.24
N GLU A 33 2.11 -9.41 -0.92
CA GLU A 33 1.81 -10.49 0.00
C GLU A 33 0.32 -10.54 0.34
N ASP A 34 -0.27 -11.73 0.26
CA ASP A 34 -1.65 -11.94 0.68
C ASP A 34 -1.74 -11.71 2.19
N THR A 35 -2.45 -10.66 2.58
CA THR A 35 -2.67 -10.32 3.99
C THR A 35 -4.07 -10.73 4.40
N PRO A 36 -4.22 -11.70 5.33
CA PRO A 36 -5.52 -12.03 5.88
C PRO A 36 -6.18 -10.81 6.53
N ILE A 37 -7.49 -10.69 6.37
CA ILE A 37 -8.28 -9.62 6.98
C ILE A 37 -9.55 -10.19 7.61
N ALA A 38 -10.14 -9.43 8.53
CA ALA A 38 -11.47 -9.66 9.06
C ALA A 38 -12.39 -8.47 8.73
N LEU A 39 -13.70 -8.73 8.75
CA LEU A 39 -14.67 -7.66 8.84
C LEU A 39 -14.47 -6.88 10.15
N SER A 40 -14.64 -5.57 10.07
CA SER A 40 -14.55 -4.63 11.18
C SER A 40 -15.97 -4.23 11.59
N ASN A 41 -16.22 -2.93 11.79
CA ASN A 41 -17.55 -2.37 12.04
C ASN A 41 -18.36 -2.36 10.73
N VAL A 42 -19.20 -3.38 10.54
CA VAL A 42 -20.09 -3.48 9.37
C VAL A 42 -21.14 -2.36 9.44
N PHE A 43 -21.11 -1.48 8.44
CA PHE A 43 -22.03 -0.35 8.32
C PHE A 43 -23.37 -0.78 7.72
N ALA A 44 -23.32 -1.60 6.66
CA ALA A 44 -24.50 -2.16 6.02
C ALA A 44 -24.15 -3.47 5.31
N ALA A 45 -25.11 -4.39 5.27
CA ALA A 45 -25.06 -5.57 4.43
C ALA A 45 -26.40 -5.77 3.74
N GLY A 46 -26.36 -6.05 2.45
CA GLY A 46 -27.55 -6.22 1.61
C GLY A 46 -27.39 -7.39 0.67
N ARG A 47 -28.48 -8.09 0.39
CA ARG A 47 -28.55 -9.20 -0.56
C ARG A 47 -29.29 -8.76 -1.83
N SER A 48 -28.67 -8.99 -2.99
CA SER A 48 -29.28 -8.82 -4.31
C SER A 48 -30.28 -9.95 -4.59
N THR A 49 -31.15 -9.73 -5.57
CA THR A 49 -32.14 -10.69 -6.07
C THR A 49 -31.52 -11.97 -6.60
N ASP A 50 -30.26 -11.94 -7.04
CA ASP A 50 -29.49 -13.12 -7.46
C ASP A 50 -28.88 -13.91 -6.28
N GLY A 51 -28.98 -13.39 -5.06
CA GLY A 51 -28.44 -13.99 -3.85
C GLY A 51 -27.07 -13.45 -3.42
N THR A 52 -26.42 -12.60 -4.23
CA THR A 52 -25.13 -11.97 -3.91
C THR A 52 -25.27 -11.06 -2.71
N ILE A 53 -24.40 -11.24 -1.73
CA ILE A 53 -24.31 -10.39 -0.54
C ILE A 53 -23.24 -9.33 -0.77
N TYR A 54 -23.63 -8.09 -0.54
CA TYR A 54 -22.76 -6.92 -0.53
C TYR A 54 -22.61 -6.44 0.91
N VAL A 55 -21.38 -6.23 1.36
CA VAL A 55 -21.09 -5.74 2.71
C VAL A 55 -20.25 -4.48 2.60
N ILE A 56 -20.63 -3.44 3.34
CA ILE A 56 -19.78 -2.27 3.59
C ILE A 56 -19.39 -2.31 5.05
N ASP A 57 -18.10 -2.23 5.32
CA ASP A 57 -17.59 -2.02 6.68
C ASP A 57 -16.67 -0.81 6.76
N ARG A 58 -16.32 -0.46 8.00
CA ARG A 58 -15.43 0.65 8.31
C ARG A 58 -14.25 0.18 9.16
N ALA A 59 -13.06 0.35 8.63
CA ALA A 59 -11.80 0.26 9.38
C ALA A 59 -11.22 1.69 9.53
N ASN A 60 -10.10 1.99 8.88
CA ASN A 60 -9.61 3.37 8.73
C ASN A 60 -10.38 4.13 7.63
N ASP A 61 -10.85 3.40 6.62
CA ASP A 61 -11.68 3.87 5.52
C ASP A 61 -12.80 2.85 5.25
N TYR A 62 -13.70 3.17 4.31
CA TYR A 62 -14.75 2.28 3.85
C TYR A 62 -14.20 1.16 2.98
N ARG A 63 -14.62 -0.07 3.30
CA ARG A 63 -14.31 -1.25 2.49
C ARG A 63 -15.61 -1.87 2.01
N ALA A 64 -15.61 -2.31 0.76
CA ALA A 64 -16.73 -3.04 0.18
C ALA A 64 -16.31 -4.50 -0.04
N PHE A 65 -17.25 -5.41 0.17
CA PHE A 65 -17.09 -6.84 -0.06
C PHE A 65 -18.27 -7.37 -0.84
N VAL A 66 -18.01 -8.33 -1.72
CA VAL A 66 -19.01 -9.03 -2.53
C VAL A 66 -18.86 -10.52 -2.29
N SER A 67 -19.97 -11.21 -2.02
CA SER A 67 -19.93 -12.65 -1.82
C SER A 67 -19.61 -13.39 -3.11
N ASP A 68 -18.76 -14.41 -3.01
CA ASP A 68 -18.50 -15.39 -4.06
C ASP A 68 -18.44 -16.78 -3.40
N GLY A 69 -19.48 -17.59 -3.64
CA GLY A 69 -19.67 -18.87 -2.96
C GLY A 69 -19.66 -18.75 -1.44
N SER A 70 -18.66 -19.36 -0.78
CA SER A 70 -18.48 -19.34 0.68
C SER A 70 -17.55 -18.23 1.17
N THR A 71 -17.29 -17.22 0.34
CA THR A 71 -16.32 -16.16 0.64
C THR A 71 -16.91 -14.77 0.48
N LEU A 72 -16.34 -13.79 1.18
CA LEU A 72 -16.50 -12.37 0.93
C LEU A 72 -15.20 -11.83 0.31
N GLN A 73 -15.27 -11.46 -0.96
CA GLN A 73 -14.16 -10.90 -1.71
C GLN A 73 -14.19 -9.39 -1.56
N ARG A 74 -13.13 -8.83 -0.96
CA ARG A 74 -12.98 -7.38 -0.88
C ARG A 74 -12.87 -6.78 -2.29
N LYS A 75 -13.44 -5.59 -2.47
CA LYS A 75 -13.38 -4.81 -3.70
C LYS A 75 -12.67 -3.47 -3.50
N LYS A 76 -11.97 -3.01 -4.54
CA LYS A 76 -11.32 -1.70 -4.55
C LYS A 76 -12.38 -0.60 -4.58
N VAL A 77 -12.48 0.15 -3.47
CA VAL A 77 -13.30 1.35 -3.38
C VAL A 77 -12.52 2.50 -4.03
N ALA A 78 -13.02 3.00 -5.16
CA ALA A 78 -12.40 4.09 -5.90
C ALA A 78 -12.75 5.46 -5.33
N GLY A 79 -13.83 5.54 -4.57
CA GLY A 79 -14.24 6.74 -3.85
C GLY A 79 -15.44 6.46 -2.96
N SER A 80 -15.60 7.26 -1.92
CA SER A 80 -16.72 7.19 -1.00
C SER A 80 -17.21 8.57 -0.63
N GLY A 81 -18.47 8.65 -0.23
CA GLY A 81 -19.09 9.85 0.31
C GLY A 81 -20.03 9.48 1.45
N GLU A 82 -20.10 10.33 2.46
CA GLU A 82 -21.00 10.18 3.60
C GLU A 82 -21.64 11.54 3.89
N GLY A 83 -22.92 11.53 4.23
CA GLY A 83 -23.64 12.71 4.67
C GLY A 83 -24.66 12.36 5.76
N LEU A 84 -25.49 13.34 6.12
CA LEU A 84 -26.51 13.16 7.16
C LEU A 84 -27.54 12.12 6.72
N GLY A 85 -27.33 10.87 7.17
CA GLY A 85 -28.23 9.75 6.92
C GLY A 85 -28.01 9.01 5.61
N TRP A 86 -26.84 9.15 4.97
CA TRP A 86 -26.51 8.37 3.78
C TRP A 86 -25.00 8.10 3.63
N LEU A 87 -24.69 7.04 2.90
CA LEU A 87 -23.34 6.67 2.49
C LEU A 87 -23.35 6.17 1.04
N VAL A 88 -22.29 6.45 0.30
CA VAL A 88 -21.98 5.82 -0.98
C VAL A 88 -20.55 5.29 -1.01
N ALA A 89 -20.38 4.09 -1.54
CA ALA A 89 -19.09 3.55 -1.94
C ALA A 89 -19.12 3.27 -3.45
N SER A 90 -18.15 3.80 -4.19
CA SER A 90 -17.96 3.58 -5.62
C SER A 90 -16.88 2.51 -5.81
N ILE A 91 -17.21 1.43 -6.52
CA ILE A 91 -16.34 0.28 -6.74
C ILE A 91 -15.93 0.27 -8.22
N SER A 92 -14.62 0.24 -8.46
CA SER A 92 -14.02 0.13 -9.80
C SER A 92 -13.00 -1.00 -9.81
N ASP A 93 -13.50 -2.22 -9.62
CA ASP A 93 -12.70 -3.43 -9.45
C ASP A 93 -13.24 -4.56 -10.34
N GLY A 94 -12.87 -4.51 -11.63
CA GLY A 94 -13.26 -5.49 -12.64
C GLY A 94 -13.89 -4.88 -13.90
N PRO A 95 -14.63 -5.67 -14.69
CA PRO A 95 -15.15 -5.25 -15.99
C PRO A 95 -16.32 -4.25 -15.90
N LYS A 96 -16.92 -4.09 -14.72
CA LYS A 96 -18.06 -3.20 -14.49
C LYS A 96 -17.87 -2.40 -13.21
N ASP A 97 -17.96 -1.08 -13.35
CA ASP A 97 -18.11 -0.18 -12.21
C ASP A 97 -19.51 -0.35 -11.58
N PHE A 98 -19.60 -0.21 -10.27
CA PHE A 98 -20.87 -0.13 -9.57
C PHE A 98 -20.74 0.66 -8.27
N ASN A 99 -21.87 1.02 -7.68
CA ASN A 99 -21.92 1.80 -6.45
C ASN A 99 -22.87 1.14 -5.47
N LEU A 100 -22.48 1.12 -4.20
CA LEU A 100 -23.33 0.74 -3.10
C LEU A 100 -23.79 1.99 -2.38
N VAL A 101 -25.10 2.19 -2.30
CA VAL A 101 -25.71 3.35 -1.66
C VAL A 101 -26.48 2.87 -0.44
N VAL A 102 -26.26 3.50 0.70
CA VAL A 102 -26.93 3.18 1.96
C VAL A 102 -27.70 4.40 2.43
N ALA A 103 -28.96 4.21 2.80
CA ALA A 103 -29.69 5.16 3.62
C ALA A 103 -29.59 4.72 5.08
N SER A 104 -29.17 5.63 5.94
CA SER A 104 -28.92 5.36 7.35
C SER A 104 -29.33 6.51 8.28
N PRO A 105 -30.60 6.96 8.25
CA PRO A 105 -31.06 8.01 9.15
C PRO A 105 -30.81 7.61 10.61
N GLY A 106 -30.15 8.47 11.39
CA GLY A 106 -29.77 8.15 12.77
C GLY A 106 -28.62 7.15 12.90
N GLY A 107 -27.86 6.90 11.83
CA GLY A 107 -26.65 6.06 11.84
C GLY A 107 -26.90 4.56 11.71
N THR A 108 -28.16 4.12 11.58
CA THR A 108 -28.51 2.71 11.33
C THR A 108 -28.99 2.55 9.89
N ALA A 109 -28.41 1.62 9.14
CA ALA A 109 -28.83 1.33 7.79
C ALA A 109 -30.31 0.89 7.75
N THR A 110 -31.14 1.63 7.01
CA THR A 110 -32.55 1.30 6.78
C THR A 110 -32.81 0.85 5.35
N ARG A 111 -31.88 1.11 4.43
CA ARG A 111 -31.91 0.62 3.05
C ARG A 111 -30.51 0.56 2.46
N MET A 112 -30.31 -0.37 1.52
CA MET A 112 -29.14 -0.45 0.68
C MET A 112 -29.54 -0.68 -0.79
N GLY A 113 -28.79 -0.10 -1.73
CA GLY A 113 -29.03 -0.24 -3.15
C GLY A 113 -27.73 -0.44 -3.94
N LEU A 114 -27.85 -1.09 -5.09
CA LEU A 114 -26.77 -1.34 -6.05
C LEU A 114 -27.05 -0.57 -7.35
N LEU A 115 -26.14 0.32 -7.71
CA LEU A 115 -26.20 1.09 -8.95
C LEU A 115 -25.09 0.65 -9.89
N GLU A 116 -25.42 0.13 -11.06
CA GLU A 116 -24.42 -0.18 -12.09
C GLU A 116 -23.87 1.10 -12.75
N GLY A 117 -22.59 1.06 -13.12
CA GLY A 117 -21.88 2.13 -13.82
C GLY A 117 -21.28 3.20 -12.92
N LYS A 118 -20.66 4.21 -13.54
CA LYS A 118 -20.11 5.37 -12.84
C LYS A 118 -21.22 6.33 -12.43
N LEU A 119 -21.10 6.91 -11.24
CA LEU A 119 -21.95 8.02 -10.83
C LEU A 119 -21.67 9.25 -11.71
N THR A 120 -22.72 9.81 -12.28
CA THR A 120 -22.66 11.03 -13.10
C THR A 120 -23.12 12.28 -12.34
N SER A 121 -23.65 12.10 -11.13
CA SER A 121 -24.20 13.15 -10.27
C SER A 121 -23.76 12.95 -8.82
N LYS A 122 -23.74 14.06 -8.06
CA LYS A 122 -23.54 14.06 -6.60
C LYS A 122 -24.85 13.90 -5.84
N ASP A 123 -25.99 14.08 -6.51
CA ASP A 123 -27.33 13.89 -5.94
C ASP A 123 -27.66 12.40 -5.98
N ILE A 124 -27.22 11.69 -4.95
CA ILE A 124 -27.42 10.25 -4.83
C ILE A 124 -28.54 10.02 -3.83
N ASP A 125 -29.68 9.59 -4.33
CA ASP A 125 -30.80 9.18 -3.50
C ASP A 125 -30.91 7.65 -3.51
N ALA A 126 -30.77 7.05 -2.32
CA ALA A 126 -30.99 5.63 -2.12
C ALA A 126 -32.43 5.18 -2.47
N ASN A 127 -33.40 6.10 -2.60
CA ASN A 127 -34.80 5.79 -2.97
C ASN A 127 -34.97 5.52 -4.47
N THR A 128 -34.05 5.95 -5.32
CA THR A 128 -34.33 6.15 -6.75
C THR A 128 -33.40 5.35 -7.65
N ALA A 129 -32.56 4.50 -7.08
CA ALA A 129 -31.34 4.09 -7.76
C ALA A 129 -31.15 2.57 -7.82
N GLY A 130 -31.14 2.06 -9.04
CA GLY A 130 -30.74 0.69 -9.38
C GLY A 130 -31.56 -0.41 -8.68
N GLU A 131 -30.87 -1.49 -8.32
CA GLU A 131 -31.46 -2.60 -7.58
C GLU A 131 -31.53 -2.27 -6.09
N THR A 132 -32.68 -2.49 -5.46
CA THR A 132 -32.80 -2.42 -3.99
C THR A 132 -32.34 -3.74 -3.37
N LEU A 133 -31.34 -3.66 -2.50
CA LEU A 133 -30.82 -4.82 -1.78
C LEU A 133 -31.65 -5.07 -0.52
N THR A 134 -31.95 -6.34 -0.24
CA THR A 134 -32.60 -6.74 1.01
C THR A 134 -31.56 -6.69 2.12
N LEU A 135 -31.75 -5.84 3.13
CA LEU A 135 -30.84 -5.80 4.28
C LEU A 135 -30.81 -7.16 4.98
N VAL A 136 -29.62 -7.59 5.38
CA VAL A 136 -29.40 -8.89 6.04
C VAL A 136 -28.72 -8.75 7.39
N ASP A 137 -29.10 -9.64 8.32
CA ASP A 137 -28.47 -9.74 9.63
C ASP A 137 -27.03 -10.29 9.56
N PRO A 138 -26.20 -10.04 10.58
CA PRO A 138 -24.83 -10.54 10.64
C PRO A 138 -24.67 -12.05 10.43
N SER A 139 -25.65 -12.85 10.86
CA SER A 139 -25.64 -14.31 10.67
C SER A 139 -25.59 -14.72 9.19
N ALA A 140 -26.05 -13.86 8.27
CA ALA A 140 -26.04 -14.14 6.84
C ALA A 140 -24.64 -14.12 6.22
N TYR A 141 -23.67 -13.45 6.85
CA TYR A 141 -22.31 -13.30 6.33
C TYR A 141 -21.20 -13.69 7.31
N ALA A 142 -21.51 -13.92 8.59
CA ALA A 142 -20.52 -14.24 9.62
C ALA A 142 -19.77 -15.57 9.39
N SER A 143 -20.31 -16.48 8.56
CA SER A 143 -19.67 -17.75 8.21
C SER A 143 -18.84 -17.71 6.92
N LEU A 144 -18.89 -16.60 6.18
CA LEU A 144 -18.16 -16.45 4.93
C LEU A 144 -16.68 -16.11 5.23
N ALA A 145 -15.76 -16.81 4.57
CA ALA A 145 -14.35 -16.50 4.69
C ALA A 145 -14.05 -15.14 4.01
N VAL A 146 -13.35 -14.24 4.70
CA VAL A 146 -13.06 -12.91 4.17
C VAL A 146 -11.71 -12.92 3.46
N HIS A 147 -11.71 -12.54 2.20
CA HIS A 147 -10.50 -12.40 1.39
C HIS A 147 -10.21 -10.93 1.13
N ASN A 148 -8.95 -10.55 1.33
CA ASN A 148 -8.48 -9.22 0.99
C ASN A 148 -8.35 -9.06 -0.53
N LEU A 149 -8.09 -7.82 -0.97
CA LEU A 149 -7.71 -7.56 -2.34
C LEU A 149 -6.41 -8.29 -2.68
N ALA A 150 -6.32 -8.77 -3.92
CA ALA A 150 -5.06 -9.29 -4.43
C ALA A 150 -3.97 -8.21 -4.26
N PRO A 151 -2.82 -8.57 -3.68
CA PRO A 151 -1.83 -7.59 -3.27
C PRO A 151 -1.06 -7.13 -4.51
N ASN A 152 -1.52 -6.03 -5.10
CA ASN A 152 -0.86 -5.40 -6.22
C ASN A 152 0.16 -4.37 -5.71
N VAL A 153 1.35 -4.39 -6.32
CA VAL A 153 2.40 -3.39 -6.09
C VAL A 153 2.48 -2.46 -7.29
N VAL A 154 2.52 -1.16 -7.02
CA VAL A 154 2.75 -0.12 -8.01
C VAL A 154 4.19 0.35 -7.89
N VAL A 155 4.90 0.36 -9.01
CA VAL A 155 6.17 1.07 -9.14
C VAL A 155 5.85 2.53 -9.41
N GLU A 156 6.06 3.37 -8.41
CA GLU A 156 5.82 4.81 -8.47
C GLU A 156 6.98 5.54 -9.13
N VAL A 157 8.21 5.03 -8.94
CA VAL A 157 9.41 5.53 -9.59
C VAL A 157 10.31 4.35 -9.99
N ASP A 158 10.80 4.38 -11.23
CA ASP A 158 11.96 3.61 -11.71
C ASP A 158 12.90 4.62 -12.37
N ALA A 159 14.11 4.77 -11.85
CA ALA A 159 15.07 5.75 -12.33
C ALA A 159 16.51 5.22 -12.24
N THR A 160 17.40 5.85 -13.00
CA THR A 160 18.85 5.66 -12.89
C THR A 160 19.56 6.97 -12.56
N THR A 161 20.62 6.87 -11.78
CA THR A 161 21.61 7.94 -11.59
C THR A 161 22.57 8.00 -12.77
N ASP A 162 23.31 9.10 -12.88
CA ASP A 162 24.38 9.31 -13.87
C ASP A 162 25.57 8.36 -13.73
N ASP A 163 25.76 7.75 -12.55
CA ASP A 163 26.78 6.73 -12.28
C ASP A 163 26.30 5.29 -12.53
N GLY A 164 25.07 5.11 -13.04
CA GLY A 164 24.54 3.82 -13.46
C GLY A 164 23.85 3.00 -12.36
N HIS A 165 23.70 3.53 -11.15
CA HIS A 165 22.83 2.91 -10.15
C HIS A 165 21.35 3.08 -10.52
N HIS A 166 20.55 2.17 -10.00
CA HIS A 166 19.11 2.12 -10.16
C HIS A 166 18.43 2.46 -8.84
N LEU A 167 17.24 3.03 -8.97
CA LEU A 167 16.39 3.41 -7.87
C LEU A 167 14.96 3.03 -8.20
N VAL A 168 14.32 2.29 -7.30
CA VAL A 168 12.93 1.89 -7.45
C VAL A 168 12.16 2.24 -6.18
N LEU A 169 11.15 3.11 -6.32
CA LEU A 169 10.17 3.38 -5.28
C LEU A 169 8.89 2.63 -5.64
N MET A 170 8.40 1.82 -4.72
CA MET A 170 7.18 1.06 -4.89
C MET A 170 6.27 1.20 -3.67
N ARG A 171 4.99 0.93 -3.86
CA ARG A 171 3.98 0.93 -2.80
C ARG A 171 2.86 -0.05 -3.12
N PRO A 172 2.07 -0.49 -2.13
CA PRO A 172 0.81 -1.15 -2.43
C PRO A 172 -0.09 -0.25 -3.29
N ASP A 173 -0.84 -0.87 -4.21
CA ASP A 173 -1.82 -0.16 -5.04
C ASP A 173 -2.98 0.41 -4.20
N VAL A 174 -3.35 -0.32 -3.14
CA VAL A 174 -4.51 -0.06 -2.27
C VAL A 174 -4.09 -0.04 -0.80
N ASP A 175 -4.83 0.70 0.02
CA ASP A 175 -4.70 0.74 1.50
C ASP A 175 -3.32 1.05 2.05
N TRP A 176 -2.49 1.75 1.28
CA TRP A 176 -1.15 2.11 1.74
C TRP A 176 -1.20 3.38 2.61
N ALA A 177 -0.39 3.38 3.66
CA ALA A 177 -0.06 4.51 4.51
C ALA A 177 1.33 5.06 4.14
N GLU A 178 1.67 6.26 4.61
CA GLU A 178 2.97 6.92 4.31
C GLU A 178 4.21 6.08 4.66
N LYS A 179 4.08 5.09 5.53
CA LYS A 179 5.17 4.17 5.93
C LYS A 179 5.31 2.92 5.04
N ASP A 180 4.33 2.63 4.19
CA ASP A 180 4.28 1.40 3.40
C ASP A 180 5.11 1.40 2.12
N PRO A 181 5.49 2.56 1.53
CA PRO A 181 6.40 2.56 0.39
C PRO A 181 7.75 1.94 0.73
N ARG A 182 8.29 1.21 -0.24
CA ARG A 182 9.58 0.54 -0.17
C ARG A 182 10.49 1.14 -1.22
N PHE A 183 11.74 1.35 -0.84
CA PHE A 183 12.73 1.98 -1.69
C PHE A 183 13.93 1.07 -1.86
N PHE A 184 14.32 0.84 -3.10
CA PHE A 184 15.48 0.02 -3.45
C PHE A 184 16.50 0.87 -4.20
N TYR A 185 17.77 0.69 -3.87
CA TYR A 185 18.88 1.39 -4.52
C TYR A 185 20.10 0.48 -4.65
N GLY A 186 20.70 0.44 -5.83
CA GLY A 186 21.89 -0.36 -6.10
C GLY A 186 22.16 -0.56 -7.59
N THR A 187 22.96 -1.55 -7.94
CA THR A 187 23.13 -1.97 -9.34
C THR A 187 21.97 -2.89 -9.75
N PRO A 188 21.74 -3.14 -11.06
CA PRO A 188 20.67 -4.04 -11.50
C PRO A 188 20.68 -5.42 -10.84
N ASP A 189 21.87 -5.96 -10.59
CA ASP A 189 22.07 -7.27 -9.98
C ASP A 189 22.06 -7.25 -8.44
N ASN A 190 21.96 -6.07 -7.82
CA ASN A 190 22.05 -5.88 -6.37
C ASN A 190 21.20 -4.70 -5.88
N MET A 191 19.88 -4.77 -6.10
CA MET A 191 18.92 -3.78 -5.61
C MET A 191 18.61 -4.02 -4.14
N VAL A 192 19.23 -3.23 -3.25
CA VAL A 192 19.08 -3.38 -1.81
C VAL A 192 17.99 -2.46 -1.28
N GLU A 193 17.09 -2.99 -0.46
CA GLU A 193 16.10 -2.21 0.25
C GLU A 193 16.77 -1.24 1.24
N ARG A 194 16.41 0.04 1.14
CA ARG A 194 16.92 1.12 1.99
C ARG A 194 15.82 1.64 2.89
N VAL A 195 16.22 2.14 4.05
CA VAL A 195 15.29 2.70 5.02
C VAL A 195 14.88 4.10 4.56
N ILE A 196 13.58 4.28 4.36
CA ILE A 196 12.99 5.61 4.18
C ILE A 196 12.89 6.25 5.56
N MET A 197 13.66 7.30 5.79
CA MET A 197 13.66 8.07 7.03
C MET A 197 12.52 9.09 7.05
N ASN A 198 12.25 9.68 5.88
CA ASN A 198 11.17 10.64 5.70
C ASN A 198 10.70 10.60 4.25
N MET A 199 9.41 10.85 4.05
CA MET A 199 8.83 11.01 2.73
C MET A 199 7.76 12.08 2.77
N SER A 200 7.73 12.92 1.75
CA SER A 200 6.64 13.86 1.51
C SER A 200 6.16 13.75 0.08
N ARG A 201 4.84 13.88 -0.11
CA ARG A 201 4.18 13.88 -1.41
C ARG A 201 3.35 15.15 -1.54
N GLY A 202 3.47 15.80 -2.68
CA GLY A 202 2.69 16.98 -3.03
C GLY A 202 2.92 17.32 -4.49
N SER A 203 3.45 18.51 -4.74
CA SER A 203 3.91 18.88 -6.09
C SER A 203 5.20 18.16 -6.52
N SER A 204 5.82 17.40 -5.63
CA SER A 204 6.97 16.52 -5.87
C SER A 204 6.89 15.35 -4.90
N ILE A 205 7.56 14.24 -5.21
CA ILE A 205 7.91 13.23 -4.23
C ILE A 205 9.28 13.60 -3.69
N TRP A 206 9.39 13.76 -2.38
CA TRP A 206 10.64 14.02 -1.68
C TRP A 206 10.91 12.87 -0.72
N LEU A 207 12.14 12.34 -0.73
CA LEU A 207 12.57 11.23 0.10
C LEU A 207 13.86 11.60 0.83
N MET A 208 13.93 11.22 2.11
CA MET A 208 15.19 11.07 2.83
C MET A 208 15.41 9.59 3.09
N VAL A 209 16.52 9.04 2.60
CA VAL A 209 16.83 7.61 2.71
C VAL A 209 18.21 7.40 3.31
N ASP A 210 18.38 6.33 4.07
CA ASP A 210 19.70 5.86 4.53
C ASP A 210 20.30 4.90 3.49
N ILE A 211 21.34 5.37 2.80
CA ILE A 211 22.13 4.57 1.87
C ILE A 211 23.51 4.35 2.50
N ASP A 212 23.75 3.13 2.96
CA ASP A 212 25.03 2.67 3.52
C ASP A 212 25.55 3.54 4.68
N GLY A 213 24.63 4.03 5.54
CA GLY A 213 24.93 4.85 6.71
C GLY A 213 24.96 6.36 6.42
N ALA A 214 24.69 6.77 5.18
CA ALA A 214 24.63 8.16 4.77
C ALA A 214 23.20 8.56 4.38
N VAL A 215 22.73 9.69 4.92
CA VAL A 215 21.45 10.28 4.54
C VAL A 215 21.55 10.84 3.13
N SER A 216 20.65 10.42 2.26
CA SER A 216 20.51 10.92 0.90
C SER A 216 19.15 11.60 0.72
N ASP A 217 19.16 12.76 0.06
CA ASP A 217 17.98 13.58 -0.24
C ASP A 217 17.62 13.40 -1.71
N ILE A 218 16.39 12.96 -2.00
CA ILE A 218 15.96 12.63 -3.35
C ILE A 218 14.68 13.39 -3.69
N VAL A 219 14.66 14.02 -4.85
CA VAL A 219 13.53 14.81 -5.34
C VAL A 219 13.08 14.32 -6.70
N PHE A 220 11.81 13.91 -6.80
CA PHE A 220 11.10 13.63 -8.04
C PHE A 220 10.02 14.69 -8.26
N PRO A 221 10.26 15.70 -9.12
CA PRO A 221 9.27 16.73 -9.38
C PRO A 221 8.05 16.17 -10.09
N SER A 222 6.87 16.73 -9.81
CA SER A 222 5.65 16.30 -10.48
C SER A 222 5.74 16.59 -11.97
N PRO A 223 5.40 15.61 -12.84
CA PRO A 223 5.33 15.84 -14.28
C PRO A 223 4.22 16.86 -14.65
N MET A 224 3.29 17.14 -13.74
CA MET A 224 2.20 18.10 -13.98
C MET A 224 2.62 19.55 -13.78
N LEU A 225 3.76 19.82 -13.13
CA LEU A 225 4.29 21.17 -13.04
C LEU A 225 5.11 21.48 -14.29
N ALA A 226 4.73 22.54 -15.00
CA ALA A 226 5.37 23.00 -16.24
C ALA A 226 6.83 23.48 -16.08
N ASN A 227 7.49 23.20 -14.95
CA ASN A 227 8.82 23.71 -14.63
C ASN A 227 9.97 22.79 -15.10
N ASN A 228 9.70 21.65 -15.76
CA ASN A 228 10.71 20.73 -16.29
C ASN A 228 11.86 20.44 -15.31
N ALA A 229 11.56 20.46 -14.01
CA ALA A 229 12.61 20.29 -13.02
C ALA A 229 13.21 18.88 -13.20
N THR A 230 14.54 18.81 -13.23
CA THR A 230 15.24 17.54 -13.34
C THR A 230 15.16 16.83 -11.98
N PRO A 231 14.77 15.54 -11.91
CA PRO A 231 14.84 14.79 -10.66
C PRO A 231 16.31 14.64 -10.23
N THR A 232 16.56 14.73 -8.93
CA THR A 232 17.93 14.73 -8.38
C THR A 232 18.03 13.87 -7.13
N MET A 233 19.23 13.37 -6.88
CA MET A 233 19.61 12.72 -5.63
C MET A 233 20.88 13.37 -5.10
N LYS A 234 20.90 13.78 -3.84
CA LYS A 234 22.08 14.29 -3.15
C LYS A 234 22.55 13.26 -2.13
N SER A 235 23.77 12.76 -2.29
CA SER A 235 24.38 11.78 -1.39
C SER A 235 25.86 12.09 -1.21
N GLY A 236 26.34 12.09 0.03
CA GLY A 236 27.76 12.36 0.33
C GLY A 236 28.30 13.71 -0.19
N GLY A 237 27.43 14.72 -0.39
CA GLY A 237 27.80 16.01 -0.96
C GLY A 237 27.82 16.08 -2.49
N THR A 238 27.63 14.96 -3.18
CA THR A 238 27.46 14.89 -4.64
C THR A 238 25.99 15.00 -5.00
N THR A 239 25.68 15.68 -6.11
CA THR A 239 24.33 15.69 -6.71
C THR A 239 24.34 14.85 -7.97
N HIS A 240 23.52 13.81 -8.01
CA HIS A 240 23.29 12.96 -9.17
C HIS A 240 22.02 13.41 -9.89
N THR A 241 22.10 13.43 -11.22
CA THR A 241 20.91 13.59 -12.06
C THR A 241 20.20 12.24 -12.16
N LEU A 242 18.88 12.24 -12.02
CA LEU A 242 18.07 11.04 -12.20
C LEU A 242 17.41 11.03 -13.57
N THR A 243 17.31 9.85 -14.18
CA THR A 243 16.62 9.64 -15.46
C THR A 243 15.54 8.58 -15.28
N TYR A 244 14.28 8.94 -15.56
CA TYR A 244 13.15 8.00 -15.45
C TYR A 244 13.26 6.85 -16.46
N ARG A 245 12.74 5.68 -16.07
CA ARG A 245 12.69 4.45 -16.86
C ARG A 245 11.27 3.89 -16.93
N ASP A 246 10.44 4.55 -17.72
CA ASP A 246 9.01 4.23 -17.80
C ASP A 246 8.70 2.84 -18.39
N SER A 247 9.66 2.20 -19.06
CA SER A 247 9.43 0.93 -19.77
C SER A 247 9.70 -0.33 -18.93
N SER A 248 10.56 -0.27 -17.91
CA SER A 248 10.93 -1.45 -17.11
C SER A 248 10.06 -1.63 -15.88
N LEU A 249 9.64 -0.55 -15.22
CA LEU A 249 8.87 -0.62 -13.97
C LEU A 249 9.48 -1.61 -12.96
N GLY A 250 10.80 -1.53 -12.75
CA GLY A 250 11.55 -2.41 -11.85
C GLY A 250 11.76 -3.85 -12.33
N LYS A 251 11.23 -4.25 -13.50
CA LYS A 251 11.40 -5.61 -14.03
C LYS A 251 12.85 -5.87 -14.44
N GLY A 252 13.29 -7.11 -14.24
CA GLY A 252 14.63 -7.57 -14.61
C GLY A 252 15.73 -7.17 -13.64
N LEU A 253 15.38 -6.73 -12.43
CA LEU A 253 16.32 -6.40 -11.35
C LEU A 253 16.32 -7.49 -10.27
N ASN A 254 17.45 -7.66 -9.58
CA ASN A 254 17.60 -8.60 -8.48
C ASN A 254 17.47 -7.87 -7.14
N TYR A 255 16.40 -8.16 -6.41
CA TYR A 255 16.04 -7.46 -5.18
C TYR A 255 16.47 -8.20 -3.92
N TYR A 256 16.93 -7.43 -2.94
CA TYR A 256 17.33 -7.91 -1.62
C TYR A 256 16.63 -7.07 -0.55
N CYS A 257 15.82 -7.75 0.26
CA CYS A 257 15.01 -7.17 1.32
C CYS A 257 15.71 -7.30 2.67
N ARG A 258 15.37 -6.40 3.60
CA ARG A 258 15.85 -6.43 4.99
C ARG A 258 14.94 -7.26 5.89
#